data_AF-A0A2H9U823-F1
#
_entry.id   AF-A0A2H9U823-F1
#
_cell.length_a   1.000
_cell.length_b   1.000
_cell.length_c   1.000
_cell.angle_alpha   90.00
_cell.angle_beta   90.00
_cell.angle_gamma   90.00
#
_symmetry.space_group_name_H-M   'P 1'
#
loop_
_entity.id
_entity.type
_entity.pdbx_description
1 polymer ?
#
loop_
_entity_poly.entity_id
_entity_poly.type
_entity_poly.pdbx_seq_one_letter_code
_entity_poly.pdbx_strand_id
1 'polypeptide(L)'
;MSIGVVTYISHHFRSDIAFKDVEALIAILQNTSAMIFTIMGIWIAYIYPNAVLRIIQPSKVTALYSDTDTERVILLVGIVILSAATLSLLVIGVAAKPFIIKTAAFTSNKEAFTSIGIWGLLALTYAQLFCIYIVIASSVNFIKDLSNLKAKENLSRKLDGEPNQ
;
A
#
# COMPACT_ATOMS: atom_id res chain seq x y z
N MET A 1 1.99 -15.46 -6.45
CA MET A 1 1.03 -16.00 -7.45
C MET A 1 1.62 -15.70 -8.82
N SER A 2 1.90 -16.72 -9.64
CA SER A 2 2.57 -16.56 -10.94
C SER A 2 1.65 -15.86 -11.95
N ILE A 3 2.21 -15.05 -12.85
CA ILE A 3 1.46 -14.38 -13.94
C ILE A 3 0.60 -15.38 -14.72
N GLY A 4 1.11 -16.61 -14.90
CA GLY A 4 0.38 -17.72 -15.55
C GLY A 4 -0.90 -18.17 -14.82
N VAL A 5 -0.95 -18.05 -13.49
CA VAL A 5 -2.17 -18.38 -12.72
C VAL A 5 -3.22 -17.29 -12.90
N VAL A 6 -2.79 -16.02 -12.94
CA VAL A 6 -3.69 -14.89 -13.18
C VAL A 6 -4.29 -14.99 -14.59
N THR A 7 -3.48 -15.27 -15.61
CA THR A 7 -3.96 -15.42 -16.99
C THR A 7 -4.86 -16.64 -17.17
N TYR A 8 -4.55 -17.78 -16.53
CA TYR A 8 -5.38 -18.98 -16.57
C TYR A 8 -6.77 -18.77 -15.95
N ILE A 9 -6.84 -18.16 -14.76
CA ILE A 9 -8.11 -17.88 -14.07
C ILE A 9 -8.92 -16.86 -14.86
N SER A 10 -8.28 -15.80 -15.38
CA SER A 10 -8.97 -14.80 -16.21
C SER A 10 -9.56 -15.38 -17.49
N HIS A 11 -8.89 -16.34 -18.13
CA HIS A 11 -9.41 -16.97 -19.34
C HIS A 11 -10.56 -17.95 -19.04
N HIS A 12 -10.51 -18.67 -17.91
CA HIS A 12 -11.54 -19.64 -17.54
C HIS A 12 -12.84 -18.98 -17.03
N PHE A 13 -12.74 -17.87 -16.31
CA PHE A 13 -13.90 -17.17 -15.74
C PHE A 13 -14.46 -16.03 -16.62
N ARG A 14 -13.94 -15.90 -17.86
CA ARG A 14 -14.26 -14.82 -18.80
C ARG A 14 -15.75 -14.71 -19.17
N SER A 15 -16.49 -15.82 -19.12
CA SER A 15 -17.84 -15.92 -19.69
C SER A 15 -18.99 -15.71 -18.69
N ASP A 16 -18.74 -15.81 -17.38
CA ASP A 16 -19.81 -15.87 -16.37
C ASP A 16 -19.79 -14.74 -15.32
N ILE A 17 -18.74 -13.92 -15.29
CA ILE A 17 -18.62 -12.86 -14.26
C ILE A 17 -19.31 -11.58 -14.73
N ALA A 18 -20.39 -11.20 -14.04
CA ALA A 18 -21.00 -9.89 -14.18
C ALA A 18 -20.23 -8.85 -13.36
N PHE A 19 -20.30 -7.58 -13.77
CA PHE A 19 -19.68 -6.49 -13.01
C PHE A 19 -20.13 -6.45 -11.54
N LYS A 20 -21.39 -6.82 -11.28
CA LYS A 20 -21.97 -6.87 -9.94
C LYS A 20 -21.19 -7.83 -9.02
N ASP A 21 -20.59 -8.87 -9.58
CA ASP A 21 -19.84 -9.88 -8.81
C ASP A 21 -18.47 -9.36 -8.38
N VAL A 22 -17.91 -8.37 -9.09
CA VAL A 22 -16.60 -7.76 -8.77
C VAL A 22 -16.71 -6.43 -8.02
N GLU A 23 -17.90 -5.86 -7.90
CA GLU A 23 -18.13 -4.57 -7.24
C GLU A 23 -17.75 -4.62 -5.76
N ALA A 24 -18.08 -5.72 -5.08
CA ALA A 24 -17.67 -5.96 -3.69
C ALA A 24 -16.14 -6.03 -3.56
N LEU A 25 -15.46 -6.71 -4.51
CA LEU A 25 -14.00 -6.81 -4.52
C LEU A 25 -13.35 -5.43 -4.73
N ILE A 26 -13.86 -4.63 -5.67
CA ILE A 26 -13.40 -3.26 -5.91
C ILE A 26 -13.51 -2.41 -4.65
N ALA A 27 -14.66 -2.48 -3.95
CA ALA A 27 -14.89 -1.75 -2.72
C ALA A 27 -13.91 -2.16 -1.60
N ILE A 28 -13.67 -3.48 -1.43
CA ILE A 28 -12.70 -3.99 -0.46
C ILE A 28 -11.29 -3.46 -0.79
N LEU A 29 -10.88 -3.49 -2.07
CA LEU A 29 -9.57 -2.99 -2.48
C LEU A 29 -9.43 -1.49 -2.22
N GLN A 30 -10.43 -0.67 -2.59
CA GLN A 30 -10.41 0.78 -2.36
C GLN A 30 -10.29 1.13 -0.87
N ASN A 31 -11.12 0.50 -0.03
CA ASN A 31 -11.12 0.71 1.41
C ASN A 31 -9.78 0.30 2.03
N THR A 32 -9.24 -0.84 1.61
CA THR A 32 -7.94 -1.31 2.09
C THR A 32 -6.81 -0.39 1.64
N SER A 33 -6.84 0.12 0.41
CA SER A 33 -5.85 1.09 -0.08
C SER A 33 -5.84 2.38 0.71
N ALA A 34 -7.01 2.95 0.98
CA ALA A 34 -7.15 4.16 1.79
C ALA A 34 -6.64 3.95 3.23
N MET A 35 -6.96 2.79 3.81
CA MET A 35 -6.49 2.40 5.15
C MET A 35 -4.96 2.30 5.20
N ILE A 36 -4.34 1.60 4.25
CA ILE A 36 -2.88 1.44 4.18
C ILE A 36 -2.18 2.78 3.99
N PHE A 37 -2.70 3.63 3.08
CA PHE A 37 -2.18 4.99 2.88
C PHE A 37 -2.15 5.77 4.18
N THR A 38 -3.22 5.70 4.97
CA THR A 38 -3.36 6.41 6.24
C THR A 38 -2.40 5.87 7.30
N ILE A 39 -2.39 4.55 7.55
CA ILE A 39 -1.56 3.92 8.58
C ILE A 39 -0.07 4.16 8.29
N MET A 40 0.36 3.97 7.05
CA MET A 40 1.75 4.15 6.65
C MET A 40 2.19 5.61 6.67
N GLY A 41 1.30 6.55 6.33
CA GLY A 41 1.57 7.98 6.47
C GLY A 41 1.90 8.36 7.92
N ILE A 42 1.14 7.82 8.89
CA ILE A 42 1.42 8.02 10.31
C ILE A 42 2.76 7.38 10.70
N TRP A 43 3.04 6.16 10.24
CA TRP A 43 4.30 5.47 10.54
C TRP A 43 5.53 6.25 10.07
N ILE A 44 5.51 6.75 8.83
CA ILE A 44 6.63 7.52 8.26
C ILE A 44 6.83 8.83 9.03
N ALA A 45 5.75 9.52 9.37
CA ALA A 45 5.81 10.77 10.13
C ALA A 45 6.42 10.58 11.53
N TYR A 46 6.10 9.46 12.20
CA TYR A 46 6.60 9.19 13.54
C TYR A 46 8.04 8.65 13.55
N ILE A 47 8.34 7.64 12.73
CA ILE A 47 9.62 6.93 12.78
C ILE A 47 10.74 7.73 12.09
N TYR A 48 10.39 8.47 11.03
CA TYR A 48 11.36 9.15 10.19
C TYR A 48 11.03 10.64 10.01
N PRO A 49 10.93 11.42 11.11
CA PRO A 49 10.56 12.83 11.06
C PRO A 49 11.57 13.63 10.21
N ASN A 50 12.85 13.28 10.26
CA ASN A 50 13.90 13.92 9.47
C ASN A 50 13.74 13.69 7.95
N ALA A 51 13.17 12.55 7.52
CA ALA A 51 12.85 12.30 6.12
C ALA A 51 11.68 13.18 5.66
N VAL A 52 10.65 13.32 6.50
CA VAL A 52 9.53 14.24 6.27
C VAL A 52 10.02 15.69 6.23
N LEU A 53 10.89 16.09 7.16
CA LEU A 53 11.49 17.42 7.21
C LEU A 53 12.32 17.73 5.97
N ARG A 54 13.02 16.77 5.36
CA ARG A 54 13.75 16.98 4.11
C ARG A 54 12.84 17.23 2.91
N ILE A 55 11.68 16.55 2.84
CA ILE A 55 10.67 16.80 1.81
C ILE A 55 10.10 18.22 1.95
N ILE A 56 9.89 18.68 3.19
CA ILE A 56 9.28 19.99 3.47
C ILE A 56 10.31 21.13 3.46
N GLN A 57 11.57 20.86 3.82
CA GLN A 57 12.66 21.85 3.93
C GLN A 57 13.96 21.33 3.25
N PRO A 58 14.04 21.39 1.92
CA PRO A 58 15.13 20.77 1.16
C PRO A 58 16.51 21.39 1.38
N SER A 59 16.63 22.60 1.96
CA SER A 59 17.90 23.35 2.03
C SER A 59 18.69 23.24 3.35
N LYS A 60 18.14 22.61 4.40
CA LYS A 60 18.76 22.67 5.76
C LYS A 60 19.17 21.33 6.39
N VAL A 61 18.92 20.19 5.74
CA VAL A 61 19.07 18.87 6.39
C VAL A 61 20.12 18.01 5.68
N THR A 62 21.36 18.07 6.15
CA THR A 62 22.40 17.06 5.91
C THR A 62 22.18 15.94 6.91
N ALA A 63 21.35 14.94 6.54
CA ALA A 63 21.03 13.85 7.45
C ALA A 63 22.12 12.77 7.43
N LEU A 64 22.64 12.46 8.62
CA LEU A 64 23.53 11.35 8.92
C LEU A 64 22.67 10.09 9.13
N TYR A 65 22.22 9.44 8.05
CA TYR A 65 21.55 8.15 8.15
C TYR A 65 22.55 7.01 7.97
N SER A 66 22.33 5.88 8.65
CA SER A 66 22.88 4.62 8.19
C SER A 66 22.16 4.23 6.90
N ASP A 67 22.86 3.65 5.91
CA ASP A 67 22.26 3.28 4.61
C ASP A 67 20.99 2.41 4.80
N THR A 68 20.99 1.58 5.84
CA THR A 68 19.89 0.67 6.21
C THR A 68 18.58 1.39 6.57
N ASP A 69 18.65 2.55 7.23
CA ASP A 69 17.45 3.29 7.64
C ASP A 69 16.81 4.01 6.46
N THR A 70 17.65 4.48 5.52
CA THR A 70 17.20 5.13 4.29
C THR A 70 16.46 4.14 3.39
N GLU A 71 16.98 2.93 3.22
CA GLU A 71 16.34 1.89 2.41
C GLU A 71 14.95 1.51 2.94
N ARG A 72 14.82 1.40 4.27
CA ARG A 72 13.53 1.14 4.92
C ARG A 72 12.52 2.25 4.62
N VAL A 73 12.92 3.53 4.74
CA VAL A 73 12.04 4.67 4.42
C VAL A 73 11.57 4.62 2.96
N ILE A 74 12.49 4.39 2.03
CA ILE A 74 12.17 4.30 0.60
C ILE A 74 11.15 3.19 0.35
N LEU A 75 11.32 2.04 1.00
CA LEU A 75 10.40 0.91 0.89
C LEU A 75 9.01 1.25 1.46
N LEU A 76 8.94 1.89 2.64
CA LEU A 76 7.67 2.34 3.24
C LEU A 76 6.94 3.35 2.35
N VAL A 77 7.64 4.35 1.82
CA VAL A 77 7.09 5.35 0.89
C VAL A 77 6.65 4.69 -0.41
N GLY A 78 7.41 3.72 -0.92
CA GLY A 78 7.05 2.95 -2.12
C GLY A 78 5.70 2.24 -1.98
N ILE A 79 5.39 1.71 -0.80
CA ILE A 79 4.10 1.05 -0.52
C ILE A 79 2.96 2.07 -0.46
N VAL A 80 3.19 3.24 0.15
CA VAL A 80 2.20 4.32 0.16
C VAL A 80 1.83 4.72 -1.26
N ILE A 81 2.84 4.89 -2.12
CA ILE A 81 2.64 5.22 -3.54
C ILE A 81 1.91 4.10 -4.26
N LEU A 82 2.30 2.84 -4.07
CA LEU A 82 1.66 1.68 -4.71
C LEU A 82 0.18 1.55 -4.29
N SER A 83 -0.13 1.78 -3.01
CA SER A 83 -1.49 1.78 -2.49
C SER A 83 -2.33 2.93 -3.06
N ALA A 84 -1.76 4.15 -3.11
CA ALA A 84 -2.41 5.32 -3.69
C ALA A 84 -2.66 5.15 -5.20
N ALA A 85 -1.70 4.55 -5.93
CA ALA A 85 -1.85 4.21 -7.34
C ALA A 85 -2.96 3.18 -7.57
N THR A 86 -3.03 2.14 -6.73
CA THR A 86 -4.11 1.14 -6.77
C THR A 86 -5.47 1.77 -6.54
N LEU A 87 -5.61 2.65 -5.54
CA LEU A 87 -6.83 3.40 -5.28
C LEU A 87 -7.21 4.28 -6.49
N SER A 88 -6.26 5.03 -7.02
CA SER A 88 -6.46 5.94 -8.15
C SER A 88 -6.94 5.17 -9.38
N LEU A 89 -6.31 4.04 -9.70
CA LEU A 89 -6.70 3.21 -10.84
C LEU A 89 -8.11 2.63 -10.67
N LEU A 90 -8.49 2.18 -9.47
CA LEU A 90 -9.83 1.67 -9.20
C LEU A 90 -10.89 2.77 -9.31
N VAL A 91 -10.64 3.95 -8.75
CA VAL A 91 -11.56 5.10 -8.85
C VAL A 91 -11.75 5.52 -10.30
N ILE A 92 -10.67 5.65 -11.06
CA ILE A 92 -10.73 5.95 -12.49
C ILE A 92 -11.49 4.85 -13.25
N GLY A 93 -11.23 3.57 -12.94
CA GLY A 93 -11.91 2.44 -13.58
C GLY A 93 -13.42 2.44 -13.34
N VAL A 94 -13.86 2.69 -12.10
CA VAL A 94 -15.28 2.82 -11.76
C VAL A 94 -15.91 4.04 -12.45
N ALA A 95 -15.21 5.18 -12.48
CA ALA A 95 -15.69 6.40 -13.14
C ALA A 95 -15.75 6.27 -14.67
N ALA A 96 -14.82 5.53 -15.29
CA ALA A 96 -14.76 5.32 -16.74
C ALA A 96 -15.80 4.30 -17.24
N LYS A 97 -16.25 3.37 -16.39
CA LYS A 97 -17.26 2.34 -16.71
C LYS A 97 -18.46 2.85 -17.53
N PRO A 98 -19.23 3.87 -17.09
CA PRO A 98 -20.42 4.33 -17.83
C PRO A 98 -20.10 4.84 -19.23
N PHE A 99 -18.91 5.40 -19.45
CA PHE A 99 -18.46 5.89 -20.75
C PHE A 99 -18.05 4.74 -21.68
N ILE A 100 -17.36 3.73 -21.13
CA ILE A 100 -16.91 2.55 -21.89
C ILE A 100 -18.12 1.72 -22.34
N ILE A 101 -19.09 1.44 -21.46
CA ILE A 101 -20.24 0.59 -21.76
C ILE A 101 -21.13 1.20 -22.87
N LYS A 102 -21.19 2.53 -23.00
CA LYS A 102 -21.96 3.21 -24.05
C LYS A 102 -21.26 3.28 -25.41
N THR A 103 -20.00 2.85 -25.51
CA THR A 103 -19.23 2.93 -26.75
C THR A 103 -19.43 1.68 -27.60
N ALA A 104 -19.67 1.83 -28.91
CA ALA A 104 -19.91 0.70 -29.84
C ALA A 104 -18.75 -0.33 -29.89
N ALA A 105 -17.53 0.10 -29.56
CA ALA A 105 -16.35 -0.77 -29.41
C ALA A 105 -16.50 -1.82 -28.29
N PHE A 106 -17.23 -1.50 -27.22
CA PHE A 106 -17.49 -2.41 -26.11
C PHE A 106 -18.51 -3.50 -26.47
N THR A 107 -19.52 -3.15 -27.28
CA THR A 107 -20.54 -4.10 -27.74
C THR A 107 -19.98 -5.17 -28.67
N SER A 108 -18.96 -4.82 -29.47
CA SER A 108 -18.29 -5.76 -30.39
C SER A 108 -17.25 -6.66 -29.71
N ASN A 109 -16.62 -6.23 -28.60
CA ASN A 109 -15.52 -6.95 -27.95
C ASN A 109 -15.69 -7.08 -26.43
N LYS A 110 -16.94 -7.28 -25.97
CA LYS A 110 -17.31 -7.34 -24.55
C LYS A 110 -16.44 -8.32 -23.75
N GLU A 111 -16.20 -9.50 -24.30
CA GLU A 111 -15.40 -10.53 -23.63
C GLU A 111 -13.95 -10.12 -23.40
N ALA A 112 -13.33 -9.38 -24.33
CA ALA A 112 -11.94 -8.94 -24.19
C ALA A 112 -11.81 -7.90 -23.07
N PHE A 113 -12.74 -6.95 -23.02
CA PHE A 113 -12.81 -5.96 -21.94
C PHE A 113 -13.05 -6.60 -20.57
N THR A 114 -13.96 -7.57 -20.47
CA THR A 114 -14.20 -8.31 -19.23
C THR A 114 -12.96 -9.08 -18.77
N SER A 115 -12.27 -9.77 -19.69
CA SER A 115 -11.05 -10.51 -19.36
C SER A 115 -9.92 -9.61 -18.87
N ILE A 116 -9.71 -8.46 -19.53
CA ILE A 116 -8.69 -7.47 -19.14
C ILE A 116 -9.04 -6.87 -17.78
N GLY A 117 -10.32 -6.56 -17.54
CA GLY A 117 -10.80 -6.05 -16.26
C GLY A 117 -10.56 -7.03 -15.11
N ILE A 118 -10.93 -8.30 -15.28
CA ILE A 118 -10.70 -9.35 -14.27
C ILE A 118 -9.21 -9.55 -14.02
N TRP A 119 -8.40 -9.60 -15.09
CA TRP A 119 -6.95 -9.74 -14.97
C TRP A 119 -6.34 -8.58 -14.19
N GLY A 120 -6.73 -7.34 -14.51
CA GLY A 120 -6.29 -6.14 -13.80
C GLY A 120 -6.71 -6.15 -12.33
N LEU A 121 -7.96 -6.53 -12.03
CA LEU A 121 -8.44 -6.63 -10.65
C LEU A 121 -7.65 -7.66 -9.85
N LEU A 122 -7.39 -8.85 -10.40
CA LEU A 122 -6.59 -9.88 -9.73
C LEU A 122 -5.13 -9.42 -9.51
N ALA A 123 -4.53 -8.73 -10.49
CA ALA A 123 -3.20 -8.16 -10.36
C ALA A 123 -3.14 -7.10 -9.24
N LEU A 124 -4.17 -6.24 -9.15
CA LEU A 124 -4.29 -5.26 -8.08
C LEU A 124 -4.52 -5.91 -6.72
N THR A 125 -5.35 -6.96 -6.65
CA THR A 125 -5.53 -7.74 -5.40
C THR A 125 -4.18 -8.29 -4.92
N TYR A 126 -3.36 -8.81 -5.83
CA TYR A 126 -2.04 -9.32 -5.49
C TYR A 126 -1.10 -8.22 -4.99
N ALA A 127 -1.04 -7.09 -5.69
CA ALA A 127 -0.27 -5.93 -5.24
C ALA A 127 -0.71 -5.49 -3.84
N GLN A 128 -2.02 -5.52 -3.56
CA GLN A 128 -2.57 -5.12 -2.28
C GLN A 128 -2.27 -6.09 -1.15
N LEU A 129 -2.28 -7.40 -1.41
CA LEU A 129 -1.82 -8.41 -0.45
C LEU A 129 -0.34 -8.21 -0.08
N PHE A 130 0.49 -7.85 -1.07
CA PHE A 130 1.89 -7.52 -0.83
C PHE A 130 2.03 -6.25 0.03
N CYS A 131 1.26 -5.20 -0.25
CA CYS A 131 1.21 -4.00 0.60
C CYS A 131 0.83 -4.35 2.05
N ILE A 132 -0.22 -5.16 2.25
CA ILE A 132 -0.67 -5.59 3.58
C ILE A 132 0.44 -6.30 4.34
N TYR A 133 1.14 -7.24 3.68
CA TYR A 133 2.25 -7.95 4.30
C TYR A 133 3.32 -7.00 4.85
N ILE A 134 3.70 -5.99 4.06
CA ILE A 134 4.73 -5.06 4.52
C ILE A 134 4.22 -4.12 5.61
N VAL A 135 2.95 -3.70 5.55
CA VAL A 135 2.35 -2.89 6.63
C VAL A 135 2.40 -3.63 7.97
N ILE A 136 2.10 -4.94 7.95
CA ILE A 136 2.22 -5.79 9.15
C ILE A 136 3.67 -5.84 9.62
N ALA A 137 4.63 -6.09 8.71
CA ALA A 137 6.05 -6.13 9.05
C ALA A 137 6.55 -4.79 9.62
N SER A 138 6.15 -3.67 9.03
CA SER A 138 6.44 -2.31 9.50
C SER A 138 5.87 -2.09 10.90
N SER A 139 4.63 -2.51 11.15
CA SER A 139 3.97 -2.36 12.45
C SER A 139 4.69 -3.19 13.54
N VAL A 140 5.16 -4.39 13.21
CA VAL A 140 5.96 -5.22 14.14
C VAL A 140 7.32 -4.58 14.42
N ASN A 141 8.01 -4.10 13.39
CA ASN A 141 9.29 -3.42 13.55
C ASN A 141 9.16 -2.17 14.41
N PHE A 142 8.08 -1.40 14.22
CA PHE A 142 7.79 -0.26 15.07
C PHE A 142 7.66 -0.62 16.55
N ILE A 143 6.89 -1.65 16.88
CA ILE A 143 6.70 -2.08 18.28
C ILE A 143 8.04 -2.49 18.90
N LYS A 144 8.90 -3.17 18.13
CA LYS A 144 10.25 -3.52 18.58
C LYS A 144 11.10 -2.28 18.82
N ASP A 145 11.07 -1.30 17.92
CA ASP A 145 11.82 -0.05 18.07
C ASP A 145 11.36 0.73 19.31
N LEU A 146 10.05 0.83 19.54
CA LEU A 146 9.50 1.41 20.78
C LEU A 146 9.97 0.68 22.04
N SER A 147 9.95 -0.66 22.02
CA SER A 147 10.36 -1.47 23.17
C SER A 147 11.84 -1.27 23.49
N ASN A 148 12.69 -1.20 22.45
CA ASN A 148 14.11 -0.93 22.58
C ASN A 148 14.40 0.48 23.12
N LEU A 149 13.67 1.50 22.63
CA LEU A 149 13.78 2.87 23.13
C LEU A 149 13.42 2.94 24.62
N LYS A 150 12.31 2.33 25.02
CA LYS A 150 11.89 2.28 26.42
C LYS A 150 12.87 1.51 27.30
N ALA A 151 13.48 0.44 26.79
CA ALA A 151 14.51 -0.30 27.51
C ALA A 151 15.77 0.55 27.75
N LYS A 152 16.22 1.29 26.72
CA LYS A 152 17.36 2.22 26.83
C LYS A 152 17.10 3.35 27.81
N GLU A 153 15.92 3.97 27.75
CA GLU A 153 15.54 5.04 28.68
C GLU A 153 15.55 4.57 30.14
N ASN A 154 14.98 3.39 30.41
CA ASN A 154 15.01 2.79 31.75
C ASN A 154 16.43 2.46 32.24
N LEU A 155 17.33 2.06 31.34
CA LEU A 155 18.74 1.84 31.65
C LEU A 155 19.43 3.16 31.97
N SER A 156 19.28 4.18 31.13
CA SER A 156 19.85 5.52 31.39
C SER A 156 19.36 6.09 32.72
N ARG A 157 18.05 6.02 33.01
CA ARG A 157 17.49 6.49 34.29
C ARG A 157 18.08 5.78 35.51
N LYS A 158 18.40 4.48 35.39
CA LYS A 158 19.06 3.71 36.45
C LYS A 158 20.55 4.07 36.61
N LEU A 159 21.20 4.50 35.54
CA LEU A 159 22.62 4.89 35.55
C LEU A 159 22.82 6.34 36.04
N ASP A 160 21.88 7.24 35.75
CA ASP A 160 21.90 8.63 36.20
C ASP A 160 21.53 8.80 37.68
N GLY A 161 21.28 7.69 38.40
CA GLY A 161 21.24 7.68 39.85
C GLY A 161 20.07 8.43 40.49
N GLU A 162 18.95 8.63 39.80
CA GLU A 162 17.76 9.16 40.46
C GLU A 162 17.29 8.18 41.55
N PRO A 163 17.29 8.59 42.84
CA PRO A 163 16.80 7.75 43.90
C PRO A 163 15.30 7.53 43.67
N ASN A 164 14.90 6.26 43.63
CA ASN A 164 13.49 5.88 43.59
C ASN A 164 12.76 6.60 44.72
N GLN A 165 11.82 7.48 44.36
CA GLN A 165 10.69 7.80 45.23
C GLN A 165 9.53 6.90 44.82
#